data_AF-A0A3P9NQH1-F1
#
_entry.id   AF-A0A3P9NQH1-F1
#
_cell.length_a   1.000
_cell.length_b   1.000
_cell.length_c   1.000
_cell.angle_alpha   90.00
_cell.angle_beta   90.00
_cell.angle_gamma   90.00
#
_symmetry.space_group_name_H-M   'P 1'
#
loop_
_entity.id
_entity.type
_entity.pdbx_description
1 polymer ?
#
loop_
_entity_poly.entity_id
_entity_poly.type
_entity_poly.pdbx_seq_one_letter_code
_entity_poly.pdbx_strand_id
1 'polypeptide(L)'
;MVCCCAFPGCANRAYSWSPYRFHRIPLADLNLRMLWLSVLRMDVNTPPAAMKHLRVCSAHFTDDDYIGKGENKRGQLHLKDHAVPSFSLVNFTFFTFFY
;
A
#
# COMPACT_ATOMS: atom_id res chain seq x y z
N MET A 1 -7.36 -16.01 -6.12
CA MET A 1 -5.92 -15.66 -5.98
C MET A 1 -5.78 -14.78 -4.74
N VAL A 2 -5.15 -15.27 -3.67
CA VAL A 2 -4.94 -14.50 -2.44
C VAL A 2 -3.74 -13.58 -2.68
N CYS A 3 -3.93 -12.27 -2.58
CA CYS A 3 -2.83 -11.30 -2.70
C CYS A 3 -2.34 -10.89 -1.31
N CYS A 4 -1.06 -11.07 -1.01
CA CYS A 4 -0.47 -10.58 0.24
C CYS A 4 -0.07 -9.10 0.11
N CYS A 5 -0.09 -8.38 1.22
CA CYS A 5 0.49 -7.04 1.29
C CYS A 5 2.01 -7.14 1.03
N ALA A 6 2.53 -6.30 0.15
CA ALA A 6 3.96 -6.21 -0.14
C ALA A 6 4.74 -5.42 0.92
N PHE A 7 4.03 -4.75 1.84
CA PHE A 7 4.66 -3.92 2.86
C PHE A 7 5.48 -4.77 3.83
N PRO A 8 6.74 -4.42 4.11
CA PRO A 8 7.61 -5.22 4.97
C PRO A 8 7.03 -5.30 6.39
N GLY A 9 6.85 -6.52 6.90
CA GLY A 9 6.24 -6.76 8.22
C GLY A 9 4.72 -6.79 8.24
N CYS A 10 4.04 -6.63 7.10
CA CYS A 10 2.59 -6.73 7.02
C CYS A 10 2.15 -8.15 6.61
N ALA A 11 1.40 -8.82 7.48
CA ALA A 11 0.85 -10.16 7.21
C ALA A 11 -0.56 -10.13 6.58
N ASN A 12 -1.06 -8.95 6.20
CA ASN A 12 -2.42 -8.79 5.67
C ASN A 12 -2.57 -9.47 4.30
N ARG A 13 -3.68 -10.19 4.12
CA ARG A 13 -3.97 -10.98 2.92
C ARG A 13 -5.33 -10.60 2.33
N ALA A 14 -5.42 -10.56 1.02
CA ALA A 14 -6.65 -10.34 0.28
C ALA A 14 -7.42 -11.67 0.20
N TYR A 15 -8.30 -11.90 1.15
CA TYR A 15 -9.34 -12.94 1.10
C TYR A 15 -10.71 -12.28 1.01
N SER A 16 -11.76 -13.05 0.70
CA SER A 16 -13.10 -12.54 0.38
C SER A 16 -13.74 -11.66 1.47
N TRP A 17 -13.30 -11.80 2.72
CA TRP A 17 -13.82 -11.07 3.88
C TRP A 17 -12.78 -10.14 4.53
N SER A 18 -11.70 -9.82 3.81
CA SER A 18 -10.69 -8.89 4.32
C SER A 18 -11.30 -7.50 4.46
N PRO A 19 -11.20 -6.85 5.65
CA PRO A 19 -11.63 -5.46 5.82
C PRO A 19 -10.71 -4.48 5.08
N TYR A 20 -9.51 -4.93 4.69
CA TYR A 20 -8.52 -4.11 4.01
C TYR A 20 -8.70 -4.12 2.49
N ARG A 21 -8.55 -2.94 1.89
CA ARG A 21 -8.52 -2.78 0.43
C ARG A 21 -7.08 -2.89 -0.05
N PHE A 22 -6.85 -3.48 -1.21
CA PHE A 22 -5.51 -3.72 -1.74
C PHE A 22 -5.27 -2.83 -2.97
N HIS A 23 -4.33 -1.90 -2.82
CA HIS A 23 -4.00 -0.90 -3.84
C HIS A 23 -2.82 -1.34 -4.68
N ARG A 24 -2.86 -0.99 -5.97
CA ARG A 24 -1.75 -1.27 -6.90
C ARG A 24 -0.71 -0.16 -6.79
N ILE A 25 0.56 -0.51 -7.02
CA ILE A 25 1.63 0.49 -7.13
C ILE A 25 1.33 1.40 -8.33
N PRO A 26 1.41 2.73 -8.18
CA PRO A 26 1.22 3.68 -9.26
C PRO A 26 2.28 3.47 -10.35
N LEU A 27 1.81 3.20 -11.58
CA LEU A 27 2.66 3.04 -12.77
C LEU A 27 2.69 4.29 -13.64
N ALA A 28 1.81 5.28 -13.43
CA ALA A 28 1.86 6.52 -14.18
C ALA A 28 2.97 7.45 -13.63
N ASP A 29 2.96 7.67 -12.31
CA ASP A 29 3.83 8.65 -11.67
C ASP A 29 5.15 8.02 -11.19
N LEU A 30 6.25 8.41 -11.84
CA LEU A 30 7.59 7.92 -11.48
C LEU A 30 8.01 8.36 -10.07
N ASN A 31 7.75 9.62 -9.70
CA ASN A 31 8.11 10.15 -8.38
C ASN A 31 7.41 9.39 -7.25
N LEU A 32 6.09 9.21 -7.37
CA LEU A 32 5.30 8.48 -6.39
C LEU A 32 5.71 7.00 -6.33
N ARG A 33 5.99 6.39 -7.49
CA ARG A 33 6.49 5.02 -7.57
C ARG A 33 7.83 4.86 -6.83
N MET A 34 8.78 5.78 -7.03
CA MET A 34 10.07 5.73 -6.34
C MET A 34 9.90 5.80 -4.81
N LEU A 35 8.99 6.65 -4.32
CA LEU A 35 8.68 6.72 -2.90
C LEU A 35 8.09 5.40 -2.38
N TRP A 36 7.12 4.81 -3.10
CA TRP A 36 6.56 3.51 -2.73
C TRP A 36 7.62 2.41 -2.70
N LEU A 37 8.50 2.33 -3.70
CA LEU A 37 9.58 1.35 -3.73
C LEU A 37 10.55 1.54 -2.56
N SER A 38 10.89 2.79 -2.23
CA SER A 38 11.72 3.14 -1.08
C SER A 38 11.11 2.61 0.22
N VAL A 39 9.82 2.84 0.46
CA VAL A 39 9.10 2.35 1.64
C VAL A 39 9.03 0.82 1.67
N LEU A 40 8.75 0.20 0.52
CA LEU A 40 8.69 -1.26 0.39
C LEU A 40 10.07 -1.94 0.49
N ARG A 41 11.16 -1.16 0.63
CA ARG A 41 12.55 -1.62 0.60
C ARG A 41 12.86 -2.43 -0.67
N MET A 42 12.30 -1.99 -1.79
CA MET A 42 12.51 -2.59 -3.11
C MET A 42 13.42 -1.71 -3.97
N ASP A 43 14.13 -2.35 -4.89
CA ASP A 43 15.04 -1.64 -5.78
C ASP A 43 14.27 -0.80 -6.82
N VAL A 44 14.79 0.38 -7.17
CA VAL A 44 14.16 1.26 -8.17
C VAL A 44 14.19 0.62 -9.57
N ASN A 45 15.16 -0.27 -9.83
CA ASN A 45 15.30 -1.00 -11.08
C ASN A 45 14.41 -2.24 -11.17
N THR A 46 13.59 -2.53 -10.14
CA THR A 46 12.68 -3.67 -10.18
C THR A 46 11.80 -3.56 -11.44
N PRO A 47 11.62 -4.63 -12.25
CA PRO A 47 10.85 -4.52 -13.48
C PRO A 47 9.37 -4.20 -13.17
N PRO A 48 8.70 -3.36 -13.98
CA PRO A 48 7.28 -3.01 -13.78
C PRO A 48 6.36 -4.24 -13.78
N ALA A 49 6.77 -5.31 -14.47
CA ALA A 49 6.06 -6.58 -14.48
C ALA A 49 5.96 -7.20 -13.07
N ALA A 50 7.03 -7.15 -12.27
CA ALA A 50 6.99 -7.61 -10.89
C ALA A 50 6.09 -6.70 -10.02
N MET A 51 6.16 -5.37 -10.24
CA MET A 51 5.35 -4.40 -9.51
C MET A 51 3.84 -4.55 -9.78
N LYS A 52 3.44 -5.00 -10.98
CA LYS A 52 2.03 -5.21 -11.33
C LYS A 52 1.32 -6.21 -10.41
N HIS A 53 2.06 -7.12 -9.78
CA HIS A 53 1.51 -8.10 -8.83
C HIS A 53 1.54 -7.61 -7.39
N LEU A 54 2.42 -6.65 -7.07
CA LEU A 54 2.54 -6.10 -5.72
C LEU A 54 1.31 -5.25 -5.37
N ARG A 55 0.84 -5.44 -4.14
CA ARG A 55 -0.29 -4.71 -3.59
C ARG A 55 0.05 -4.23 -2.20
N VAL A 56 -0.41 -3.04 -1.84
CA VAL A 56 -0.31 -2.53 -0.47
C VAL A 56 -1.71 -2.40 0.10
N CYS A 57 -1.90 -2.86 1.35
CA CYS A 57 -3.21 -2.81 1.98
C CYS A 57 -3.53 -1.40 2.49
N SER A 58 -4.82 -1.09 2.60
CA SER A 58 -5.33 0.22 3.01
C SER A 58 -4.92 0.60 4.44
N ALA A 59 -4.48 -0.34 5.27
CA ALA A 59 -3.98 -0.06 6.62
C ALA A 59 -2.74 0.86 6.63
N HIS A 60 -2.01 0.94 5.52
CA HIS A 60 -0.84 1.80 5.37
C HIS A 60 -1.17 3.19 4.80
N PHE A 61 -2.44 3.50 4.61
CA PHE A 61 -2.93 4.78 4.09
C PHE A 61 -3.98 5.35 5.04
N THR A 62 -4.01 6.67 5.16
CA THR A 62 -5.06 7.36 5.92
C THR A 62 -6.24 7.68 5.01
N ASP A 63 -7.44 7.89 5.57
CA ASP A 63 -8.61 8.29 4.79
C ASP A 63 -8.39 9.61 4.03
N ASP A 64 -7.55 10.50 4.56
CA ASP A 64 -7.15 11.76 3.92
C ASP A 64 -6.25 11.57 2.68
N ASP A 65 -5.56 10.43 2.57
CA ASP A 65 -4.72 10.12 1.40
C ASP A 65 -5.55 9.74 0.17
N TYR A 66 -6.85 9.52 0.34
CA TYR A 66 -7.75 9.19 -0.76
C TYR A 66 -8.27 10.46 -1.43
N ILE A 67 -8.33 10.43 -2.75
CA ILE A 67 -9.00 11.47 -3.54
C ILE A 67 -10.49 11.32 -3.24
N GLY A 68 -11.04 12.25 -2.47
CA GLY A 68 -12.40 12.18 -1.93
C GLY A 68 -13.46 11.87 -2.99
N LYS A 69 -14.26 10.84 -2.71
CA LYS A 69 -15.55 10.47 -3.36
C LYS A 69 -15.70 10.77 -4.86
N GLY A 70 -14.66 10.50 -5.64
CA GLY A 70 -14.82 10.22 -7.06
C GLY A 70 -15.12 8.74 -7.23
N GLU A 71 -16.34 8.32 -6.94
CA GLU A 71 -16.85 6.99 -7.32
C GLU A 71 -16.78 6.89 -8.85
N ASN A 72 -15.62 6.49 -9.37
CA ASN A 72 -15.59 5.83 -10.66
C ASN A 72 -16.63 4.69 -10.56
N LYS A 73 -17.43 4.46 -11.61
CA LYS A 73 -18.59 3.53 -11.67
C LYS A 73 -18.33 2.07 -11.20
N ARG A 74 -17.12 1.78 -10.69
CA ARG A 74 -16.62 0.51 -10.15
C ARG A 74 -16.23 0.58 -8.64
N GLY A 75 -16.45 1.69 -7.94
CA GLY A 75 -16.18 1.83 -6.50
C GLY A 75 -14.69 1.75 -6.11
N GLN A 76 -13.78 2.11 -7.03
CA GLN A 76 -12.34 2.07 -6.80
C GLN A 76 -11.87 3.37 -6.15
N LEU A 77 -11.42 3.30 -4.89
CA LEU A 77 -10.76 4.42 -4.22
C LEU A 77 -9.39 4.64 -4.86
N HIS A 78 -9.17 5.84 -5.38
CA HIS A 78 -7.87 6.26 -5.90
C HIS A 78 -7.11 7.01 -4.82
N LEU A 79 -5.82 6.69 -4.69
CA LEU A 79 -4.88 7.38 -3.82
C LEU A 79 -4.46 8.69 -4.49
N LYS A 80 -4.23 9.73 -3.69
CA LYS A 80 -3.71 11.02 -4.16
C LYS A 80 -2.31 10.87 -4.74
N ASP A 81 -1.90 11.82 -5.57
CA ASP A 81 -0.57 11.81 -6.22
C ASP A 81 0.60 11.96 -5.23
N HIS A 82 0.31 12.28 -3.97
CA HIS A 82 1.27 12.36 -2.86
C HIS A 82 1.02 11.29 -1.77
N ALA A 83 0.06 10.39 -1.98
CA ALA A 83 -0.27 9.35 -1.03
C ALA A 83 0.79 8.24 -1.06
N VAL A 84 1.65 8.24 -0.06
CA VAL A 84 2.68 7.23 0.16
C VAL A 84 2.25 6.31 1.29
N PRO A 85 2.46 4.98 1.15
CA PRO A 85 2.20 4.07 2.24
C PRO A 85 3.12 4.46 3.38
N SER A 86 2.54 4.80 4.52
CA SER A 86 3.31 5.09 5.72
C SER A 86 3.33 3.87 6.62
N PHE A 87 4.31 3.82 7.52
CA PHE A 87 4.16 3.04 8.75
C PHE A 87 3.03 3.72 9.54
N SER A 88 1.78 3.47 9.15
CA SER A 88 0.66 3.78 10.02
C SER A 88 0.89 2.91 11.25
N LEU A 89 1.29 3.53 12.35
CA LEU A 89 1.66 2.89 13.62
C LEU A 89 0.44 2.26 14.32
N VAL A 90 -0.50 1.72 13.56
CA VAL A 90 -1.63 0.97 14.09
C VAL A 90 -1.14 -0.46 14.32
N ASN A 91 -0.62 -0.68 15.53
CA ASN A 91 -0.18 -1.96 16.10
C ASN A 91 1.30 -2.35 15.91
N PHE A 92 2.20 -1.54 16.46
CA PHE A 92 3.39 -2.08 17.14
C PHE A 92 3.23 -1.91 18.66
N THR A 93 2.10 -2.37 19.21
CA THR A 93 2.06 -2.70 20.63
C THR A 93 2.72 -4.06 20.80
N PHE A 94 3.71 -4.11 21.69
CA PHE A 94 4.58 -5.25 22.05
C PHE A 94 5.80 -5.48 21.15
N PHE A 95 6.83 -4.64 21.33
CA PHE A 95 8.11 -5.13 21.83
C PHE A 95 8.87 -3.94 22.45
N THR A 96 8.42 -3.50 23.62
CA THR A 96 9.29 -2.80 24.57
C THR A 96 10.30 -3.81 25.08
N PHE A 97 11.43 -3.91 24.38
CA PHE A 97 12.70 -4.31 24.97
C PHE A 97 13.64 -3.11 24.90
N PHE A 98 14.50 -2.98 25.92
CA PHE A 98 15.38 -1.86 26.28
C PHE A 98 14.68 -0.80 27.14
N TYR A 99 15.12 -0.51 28.37
CA TYR A 99 16.28 -0.91 29.17
C TYR A 99 15.92 -0.73 30.65
#